data_AF-A0A7S0NXJ9-F1
#
_entry.id   AF-A0A7S0NXJ9-F1
#
_cell.length_a   1.000
_cell.length_b   1.000
_cell.length_c   1.000
_cell.angle_alpha   90.00
_cell.angle_beta   90.00
_cell.angle_gamma   90.00
#
_symmetry.space_group_name_H-M   'P 1'
#
loop_
_entity.id
_entity.type
_entity.pdbx_description
1 polymer ?
#
loop_
_entity_poly.entity_id
_entity_poly.type
_entity_poly.pdbx_seq_one_letter_code
_entity_poly.pdbx_strand_id
1 'polypeptide(L)'
;GRSAGRMTSISTIMRKLLFSALACMPIACVGKRITVINHTAFHDGEGHFTVDTSVAVPRFAPGEEALAYLRSEGYVVIKGVLNSSELLEARELFWSFLEGAGVGIVRSDSRTWLRASPNQYGIVWYHGVGQSRFMWFVRTRPKLLRMFKLIWGVQELLTSFEGFSMIPPAEVEDAWTLAESWYHTDQNGLSRPGMQTIQSFTSLYDQDEASGAFVVVPESHTQHADVTRRVYAAQPSTQPSQQ
;
A
#
# COMPACT_ATOMS: atom_id res chain seq x y z
N GLY A 1 -16.24 -34.41 2.01
CA GLY A 1 -16.86 -33.25 1.36
C GLY A 1 -15.97 -32.06 1.57
N ARG A 2 -15.34 -31.54 0.51
CA ARG A 2 -14.56 -30.30 0.56
C ARG A 2 -15.53 -29.14 0.37
N SER A 3 -15.55 -28.20 1.32
CA SER A 3 -16.37 -26.99 1.22
C SER A 3 -15.83 -26.12 0.09
N ALA A 4 -16.65 -25.86 -0.92
CA ALA A 4 -16.35 -24.89 -1.96
C ALA A 4 -16.26 -23.49 -1.33
N GLY A 5 -15.07 -22.89 -1.38
CA GLY A 5 -14.88 -21.48 -1.05
C GLY A 5 -15.70 -20.62 -2.01
N ARG A 6 -16.37 -19.60 -1.47
CA ARG A 6 -17.22 -18.69 -2.23
C ARG A 6 -16.33 -17.76 -3.05
N MET A 7 -16.08 -18.11 -4.32
CA MET A 7 -15.52 -17.17 -5.30
C MET A 7 -16.61 -16.15 -5.63
N THR A 8 -16.39 -14.90 -5.24
CA THR A 8 -17.25 -13.78 -5.62
C THR A 8 -16.67 -13.15 -6.87
N SER A 9 -17.41 -13.17 -7.99
CA SER A 9 -17.14 -12.28 -9.13
C SER A 9 -17.53 -10.86 -8.67
N ILE A 10 -16.52 -10.02 -8.46
CA ILE A 10 -16.71 -8.64 -8.00
C ILE A 10 -16.76 -7.76 -9.25
N SER A 11 -17.96 -7.58 -9.82
CA SER A 11 -18.17 -6.80 -11.04
C SER A 11 -18.32 -5.28 -10.81
N THR A 12 -18.00 -4.74 -9.62
CA THR A 12 -18.21 -3.29 -9.36
C THR A 12 -17.21 -2.63 -8.40
N ILE A 13 -16.36 -3.36 -7.67
CA ILE A 13 -15.52 -2.74 -6.62
C ILE A 13 -14.13 -3.38 -6.57
N MET A 14 -13.26 -3.02 -7.53
CA MET A 14 -11.81 -3.24 -7.45
C MET A 14 -11.13 -1.90 -7.72
N ARG A 15 -11.29 -0.95 -6.79
CA ARG A 15 -10.82 0.44 -6.96
C ARG A 15 -9.43 0.73 -6.41
N LYS A 16 -8.60 -0.26 -6.06
CA LYS A 16 -7.27 0.00 -5.48
C LYS A 16 -6.25 -1.07 -5.81
N LEU A 17 -5.19 -0.66 -6.52
CA LEU A 17 -4.01 -1.48 -6.77
C LEU A 17 -2.78 -0.56 -6.71
N LEU A 18 -1.97 -0.73 -5.68
CA LEU A 18 -0.60 -0.22 -5.60
C LEU A 18 0.26 -1.44 -5.32
N PHE A 19 1.30 -1.67 -6.11
CA PHE A 19 2.13 -2.83 -5.94
C PHE A 19 3.58 -2.42 -5.77
N SER A 20 4.08 -2.59 -4.56
CA SER A 20 5.47 -2.32 -4.23
C SER A 20 6.32 -3.55 -4.43
N ALA A 21 7.49 -3.38 -5.04
CA ALA A 21 8.61 -4.27 -4.75
C ALA A 21 8.98 -4.09 -3.26
N LEU A 22 8.74 -5.15 -2.48
CA LEU A 22 8.84 -5.24 -1.02
C LEU A 22 8.02 -4.20 -0.23
N ALA A 23 6.82 -4.61 0.20
CA ALA A 23 5.98 -3.86 1.13
C ALA A 23 6.20 -4.35 2.58
N CYS A 24 6.76 -3.50 3.43
CA CYS A 24 6.57 -3.62 4.88
C CYS A 24 5.31 -2.81 5.23
N MET A 25 4.24 -3.46 5.67
CA MET A 25 2.97 -2.81 5.98
C MET A 25 2.78 -2.70 7.50
N PRO A 26 3.19 -1.60 8.13
CA PRO A 26 2.83 -1.31 9.51
C PRO A 26 1.34 -0.96 9.61
N ILE A 27 0.56 -1.74 10.35
CA ILE A 27 -0.88 -1.45 10.55
C ILE A 27 -1.11 -0.97 11.98
N ALA A 28 -1.77 0.19 12.11
CA ALA A 28 -2.18 0.73 13.40
C ALA A 28 -3.52 0.19 13.91
N CYS A 29 -4.39 -0.31 13.03
CA CYS A 29 -5.70 -0.83 13.40
C CYS A 29 -5.86 -2.36 13.31
N VAL A 30 -6.86 -2.87 14.01
CA VAL A 30 -7.16 -4.31 14.17
C VAL A 30 -7.93 -4.89 12.96
N GLY A 31 -8.23 -4.09 11.92
CA GLY A 31 -8.94 -4.51 10.72
C GLY A 31 -8.53 -5.88 10.20
N LYS A 32 -9.50 -6.77 9.99
CA LYS A 32 -9.29 -8.22 9.96
C LYS A 32 -8.89 -8.80 8.61
N ARG A 33 -8.85 -8.03 7.51
CA ARG A 33 -8.62 -8.60 6.18
C ARG A 33 -7.73 -7.71 5.33
N ILE A 34 -6.68 -8.32 4.81
CA ILE A 34 -5.87 -7.81 3.72
C ILE A 34 -6.06 -8.83 2.62
N THR A 35 -6.24 -8.35 1.41
CA THR A 35 -6.61 -9.21 0.29
C THR A 35 -5.35 -9.70 -0.41
N VAL A 36 -5.24 -11.01 -0.61
CA VAL A 36 -4.10 -11.65 -1.26
C VAL A 36 -4.55 -12.31 -2.55
N ILE A 37 -3.77 -12.17 -3.63
CA ILE A 37 -4.04 -12.85 -4.89
C ILE A 37 -3.27 -14.17 -4.91
N ASN A 38 -3.96 -15.28 -5.15
CA ASN A 38 -3.32 -16.57 -5.41
C ASN A 38 -3.08 -16.74 -6.92
N HIS A 39 -1.85 -17.03 -7.33
CA HIS A 39 -1.41 -16.93 -8.71
C HIS A 39 -1.44 -18.29 -9.43
N THR A 40 -2.24 -18.43 -10.49
CA THR A 40 -1.86 -19.24 -11.68
C THR A 40 -2.48 -18.79 -13.01
N ALA A 41 -3.42 -17.83 -13.05
CA ALA A 41 -3.79 -17.14 -14.28
C ALA A 41 -4.46 -15.81 -13.92
N PHE A 42 -3.85 -14.69 -14.28
CA PHE A 42 -4.19 -13.36 -13.77
C PHE A 42 -5.50 -12.76 -14.28
N HIS A 43 -6.34 -13.50 -14.98
CA HIS A 43 -7.59 -12.97 -15.49
C HIS A 43 -8.69 -14.02 -15.45
N ASP A 44 -9.91 -13.61 -15.09
CA ASP A 44 -11.12 -14.42 -15.15
C ASP A 44 -11.64 -14.63 -16.58
N GLY A 45 -10.77 -14.85 -17.58
CA GLY A 45 -11.17 -15.01 -18.99
C GLY A 45 -11.79 -13.76 -19.64
N GLU A 46 -12.23 -12.76 -18.86
CA GLU A 46 -12.79 -11.47 -19.28
C GLU A 46 -11.81 -10.30 -19.10
N GLY A 47 -10.62 -10.58 -18.52
CA GLY A 47 -9.59 -9.57 -18.29
C GLY A 47 -9.63 -8.95 -16.89
N HIS A 48 -10.51 -9.38 -15.99
CA HIS A 48 -10.53 -8.89 -14.62
C HIS A 48 -9.60 -9.70 -13.71
N PHE A 49 -8.95 -9.02 -12.78
CA PHE A 49 -8.13 -9.66 -11.77
C PHE A 49 -9.01 -10.18 -10.62
N THR A 50 -8.87 -11.47 -10.30
CA THR A 50 -9.52 -12.04 -9.12
C THR A 50 -8.64 -11.84 -7.90
N VAL A 51 -9.17 -11.19 -6.86
CA VAL A 51 -8.46 -10.98 -5.60
C VAL A 51 -9.20 -11.75 -4.50
N ASP A 52 -8.50 -12.65 -3.81
CA ASP A 52 -9.12 -13.52 -2.81
C ASP A 52 -9.18 -12.80 -1.45
N THR A 53 -10.35 -12.23 -1.14
CA THR A 53 -10.63 -11.55 0.13
C THR A 53 -10.87 -12.50 1.29
N SER A 54 -10.90 -13.81 1.04
CA SER A 54 -11.00 -14.82 2.08
C SER A 54 -9.65 -15.14 2.75
N VAL A 55 -8.52 -14.77 2.12
CA VAL A 55 -7.19 -15.01 2.68
C VAL A 55 -6.96 -14.15 3.91
N ALA A 56 -6.72 -14.82 5.04
CA ALA A 56 -6.30 -14.15 6.26
C ALA A 56 -4.79 -13.87 6.22
N VAL A 57 -4.41 -12.60 6.07
CA VAL A 57 -3.00 -12.21 6.08
C VAL A 57 -2.42 -12.24 7.50
N PRO A 58 -1.33 -12.99 7.74
CA PRO A 58 -0.71 -13.07 9.05
C PRO A 58 -0.10 -11.73 9.47
N ARG A 59 -0.14 -11.47 10.78
CA ARG A 59 0.30 -10.20 11.37
C ARG A 59 1.34 -10.42 12.45
N PHE A 60 2.49 -9.80 12.29
CA PHE A 60 3.67 -10.06 13.09
C PHE A 60 4.00 -8.89 14.02
N ALA A 61 4.69 -9.18 15.12
CA ALA A 61 5.52 -8.17 15.77
C ALA A 61 6.84 -8.04 14.99
N PRO A 62 7.56 -6.91 15.06
CA PRO A 62 8.90 -6.82 14.47
C PRO A 62 9.80 -7.94 15.05
N GLY A 63 10.55 -8.64 14.20
CA GLY A 63 11.40 -9.75 14.62
C GLY A 63 11.77 -10.68 13.46
N GLU A 64 12.51 -11.74 13.77
CA GLU A 64 13.00 -12.71 12.77
C GLU A 64 11.88 -13.40 11.99
N GLU A 65 10.75 -13.72 12.63
CA GLU A 65 9.59 -14.31 11.93
C GLU A 65 9.01 -13.35 10.88
N ALA A 66 8.88 -12.06 11.24
CA ALA A 66 8.41 -11.04 10.30
C ALA A 66 9.40 -10.85 9.14
N LEU A 67 10.71 -10.88 9.43
CA LEU A 67 11.76 -10.76 8.43
C LEU A 67 11.80 -11.98 7.50
N ALA A 68 11.63 -13.18 8.05
CA ALA A 68 11.55 -14.42 7.27
C ALA A 68 10.32 -14.40 6.34
N TYR A 69 9.15 -13.98 6.84
CA TYR A 69 7.95 -13.85 6.04
C TYR A 69 8.11 -12.81 4.93
N LEU A 70 8.72 -11.65 5.22
CA LEU A 70 9.03 -10.64 4.20
C LEU A 70 9.94 -11.21 3.10
N ARG A 71 10.95 -12.01 3.47
CA ARG A 71 11.89 -12.60 2.51
C ARG A 71 11.24 -13.67 1.64
N SER A 72 10.34 -14.48 2.20
CA SER A 72 9.64 -15.54 1.44
C SER A 72 8.54 -14.96 0.57
N GLU A 73 7.67 -14.11 1.12
CA GLU A 73 6.44 -13.66 0.46
C GLU A 73 6.60 -12.34 -0.28
N GLY A 74 7.66 -11.57 -0.03
CA GLY A 74 7.84 -10.24 -0.61
C GLY A 74 6.99 -9.15 0.02
N TYR A 75 6.25 -9.46 1.08
CA TYR A 75 5.52 -8.50 1.90
C TYR A 75 5.44 -8.96 3.36
N VAL A 76 5.17 -8.04 4.28
CA VAL A 76 4.89 -8.39 5.68
C VAL A 76 3.97 -7.37 6.33
N VAL A 77 3.15 -7.82 7.28
CA VAL A 77 2.26 -6.94 8.05
C VAL A 77 2.69 -6.87 9.51
N ILE A 78 3.00 -5.68 9.98
CA ILE A 78 3.40 -5.44 11.37
C ILE A 78 2.22 -4.88 12.15
N LYS A 79 1.77 -5.61 13.19
CA LYS A 79 0.62 -5.20 14.00
C LYS A 79 0.97 -4.17 15.07
N GLY A 80 0.05 -3.24 15.28
CA GLY A 80 0.05 -2.33 16.42
C GLY A 80 1.29 -1.44 16.45
N VAL A 81 1.68 -0.92 15.28
CA VAL A 81 2.80 0.03 15.17
C VAL A 81 2.53 1.30 15.97
N LEU A 82 1.27 1.74 15.97
CA LEU A 82 0.72 2.72 16.90
C LEU A 82 -0.16 1.98 17.91
N ASN A 83 -0.05 2.33 19.18
CA ASN A 83 -1.06 1.97 20.17
C ASN A 83 -2.29 2.90 20.07
N SER A 84 -3.34 2.67 20.87
CA SER A 84 -4.59 3.44 20.78
C SER A 84 -4.43 4.95 20.97
N SER A 85 -3.58 5.39 21.92
CA SER A 85 -3.35 6.83 22.12
C SER A 85 -2.50 7.42 21.00
N GLU A 86 -1.47 6.71 20.55
CA GLU A 86 -0.64 7.12 19.41
C GLU A 86 -1.45 7.19 18.10
N LEU A 87 -2.42 6.30 17.92
CA LEU A 87 -3.32 6.32 16.76
C LEU A 87 -4.23 7.54 16.79
N LEU A 88 -4.78 7.88 17.96
CA LEU A 88 -5.58 9.10 18.12
C LEU A 88 -4.72 10.34 17.83
N GLU A 89 -3.52 10.41 18.40
CA GLU A 89 -2.59 11.52 18.16
C GLU A 89 -2.19 11.62 16.68
N ALA A 90 -1.90 10.50 16.01
CA ALA A 90 -1.59 10.49 14.58
C ALA A 90 -2.75 11.04 13.73
N ARG A 91 -4.00 10.68 14.07
CA ARG A 91 -5.21 11.20 13.39
C ARG A 91 -5.40 12.68 13.64
N GLU A 92 -5.17 13.16 14.86
CA GLU A 92 -5.24 14.59 15.17
C GLU A 92 -4.16 15.38 14.44
N LEU A 93 -2.92 14.87 14.39
CA LEU A 93 -1.83 15.49 13.64
C LEU A 93 -2.11 15.50 12.13
N PHE A 94 -2.69 14.42 11.60
CA PHE A 94 -3.11 14.31 10.21
C PHE A 94 -4.12 15.41 9.84
N TRP A 95 -5.19 15.56 10.62
CA TRP A 95 -6.19 16.59 10.38
C TRP A 95 -5.68 18.00 10.64
N SER A 96 -4.87 18.20 11.68
CA SER A 96 -4.24 19.49 11.96
C SER A 96 -3.34 19.94 10.79
N PHE A 97 -2.64 19.00 10.15
CA PHE A 97 -1.86 19.28 8.95
C PHE A 97 -2.75 19.71 7.77
N LEU A 98 -3.81 18.95 7.48
CA LEU A 98 -4.73 19.24 6.38
C LEU A 98 -5.45 20.58 6.56
N GLU A 99 -6.04 20.82 7.74
CA GLU A 99 -6.75 22.06 8.07
C GLU A 99 -5.78 23.27 8.09
N GLY A 100 -4.53 23.03 8.51
CA GLY A 100 -3.45 24.02 8.52
C GLY A 100 -2.79 24.29 7.16
N ALA A 101 -3.14 23.54 6.10
CA ALA A 101 -2.52 23.67 4.78
C ALA A 101 -2.88 24.98 4.04
N GLY A 102 -3.82 25.77 4.57
CA GLY A 102 -4.21 27.06 4.00
C GLY A 102 -5.12 26.97 2.77
N VAL A 103 -5.62 25.78 2.46
CA VAL A 103 -6.52 25.51 1.31
C VAL A 103 -7.97 25.28 1.72
N GLY A 104 -8.33 25.62 2.97
CA GLY A 104 -9.70 25.56 3.47
C GLY A 104 -10.27 24.14 3.55
N ILE A 105 -9.46 23.16 3.95
CA ILE A 105 -9.94 21.80 4.25
C ILE A 105 -10.60 21.81 5.62
N VAL A 106 -11.73 21.10 5.74
CA VAL A 106 -12.48 20.94 6.99
C VAL A 106 -12.71 19.45 7.22
N ARG A 107 -12.25 18.90 8.34
CA ARG A 107 -12.34 17.45 8.60
C ARG A 107 -13.77 16.90 8.59
N SER A 108 -14.76 17.72 8.96
CA SER A 108 -16.16 17.32 8.98
C SER A 108 -16.89 17.49 7.65
N ASP A 109 -16.22 18.00 6.60
CA ASP A 109 -16.83 18.21 5.28
C ASP A 109 -15.96 17.58 4.18
N SER A 110 -16.32 16.35 3.78
CA SER A 110 -15.60 15.56 2.77
C SER A 110 -15.48 16.26 1.42
N ARG A 111 -16.40 17.17 1.08
CA ARG A 111 -16.37 17.96 -0.16
C ARG A 111 -15.16 18.89 -0.23
N THR A 112 -14.52 19.15 0.91
CA THR A 112 -13.31 19.97 0.99
C THR A 112 -12.03 19.16 0.89
N TRP A 113 -12.06 17.82 1.05
CA TRP A 113 -10.85 17.00 1.21
C TRP A 113 -10.01 16.95 -0.07
N LEU A 114 -10.64 17.01 -1.25
CA LEU A 114 -9.93 17.09 -2.54
C LEU A 114 -9.08 18.36 -2.72
N ARG A 115 -9.27 19.38 -1.87
CA ARG A 115 -8.42 20.58 -1.86
C ARG A 115 -6.98 20.29 -1.40
N ALA A 116 -6.74 19.13 -0.80
CA ALA A 116 -5.37 18.64 -0.55
C ALA A 116 -4.66 18.18 -1.83
N SER A 117 -5.38 18.16 -2.96
CA SER A 117 -4.90 17.75 -4.28
C SER A 117 -4.23 16.37 -4.29
N PRO A 118 -4.92 15.30 -3.81
CA PRO A 118 -4.43 13.94 -4.03
C PRO A 118 -4.34 13.66 -5.53
N ASN A 119 -3.24 13.07 -5.98
CA ASN A 119 -3.11 12.63 -7.37
C ASN A 119 -4.11 11.49 -7.68
N GLN A 120 -4.18 11.00 -8.92
CA GLN A 120 -5.09 9.92 -9.32
C GLN A 120 -4.94 8.59 -8.53
N TYR A 121 -3.95 8.47 -7.65
CA TYR A 121 -3.70 7.30 -6.80
C TYR A 121 -3.92 7.59 -5.30
N GLY A 122 -4.50 8.74 -4.97
CA GLY A 122 -4.76 9.15 -3.58
C GLY A 122 -3.59 9.80 -2.87
N ILE A 123 -2.44 9.99 -3.52
CA ILE A 123 -1.23 10.42 -2.83
C ILE A 123 -1.14 11.95 -2.78
N VAL A 124 -0.91 12.48 -1.58
CA VAL A 124 -0.68 13.90 -1.30
C VAL A 124 0.80 14.13 -1.01
N TRP A 125 1.45 14.97 -1.82
CA TRP A 125 2.87 15.35 -1.70
C TRP A 125 3.10 16.84 -1.41
N TYR A 126 2.02 17.63 -1.37
CA TYR A 126 2.08 19.08 -1.32
C TYR A 126 2.08 19.63 0.11
N HIS A 127 2.07 20.97 0.24
CA HIS A 127 1.95 21.70 1.51
C HIS A 127 3.04 21.39 2.55
N GLY A 128 4.20 20.90 2.11
CA GLY A 128 5.29 20.52 3.00
C GLY A 128 5.02 19.26 3.83
N VAL A 129 4.11 18.38 3.37
CA VAL A 129 3.71 17.15 4.07
C VAL A 129 4.88 16.31 4.54
N GLY A 130 5.92 16.17 3.71
CA GLY A 130 7.11 15.40 4.04
C GLY A 130 7.87 15.91 5.27
N GLN A 131 7.66 17.16 5.70
CA GLN A 131 8.25 17.74 6.91
C GLN A 131 7.20 18.01 8.01
N SER A 132 5.96 17.59 7.81
CA SER A 132 4.89 17.81 8.78
C SER A 132 5.14 17.06 10.09
N ARG A 133 4.61 17.62 11.20
CA ARG A 133 4.59 16.94 12.51
C ARG A 133 3.96 15.56 12.41
N PHE A 134 2.91 15.43 11.60
CA PHE A 134 2.25 14.16 11.31
C PHE A 134 3.22 13.10 10.76
N MET A 135 3.89 13.40 9.64
CA MET A 135 4.80 12.44 9.03
C MET A 135 6.00 12.13 9.94
N TRP A 136 6.53 13.11 10.68
CA TRP A 136 7.58 12.89 11.67
C TRP A 136 7.14 12.00 12.84
N PHE A 137 5.92 12.19 13.35
CA PHE A 137 5.36 11.38 14.41
C PHE A 137 5.27 9.90 14.01
N VAL A 138 4.74 9.61 12.82
CA VAL A 138 4.54 8.24 12.33
C VAL A 138 5.87 7.55 12.03
N ARG A 139 6.79 8.19 11.29
CA ARG A 139 8.03 7.51 10.85
C ARG A 139 9.02 7.23 11.97
N THR A 140 8.89 7.93 13.09
CA THR A 140 9.77 7.78 14.27
C THR A 140 9.27 6.71 15.26
N ARG A 141 8.18 5.99 14.94
CA ARG A 141 7.64 4.98 15.87
C ARG A 141 8.64 3.85 16.11
N PRO A 142 8.90 3.46 17.37
CA PRO A 142 9.93 2.46 17.70
C PRO A 142 9.74 1.11 16.98
N LYS A 143 8.50 0.64 16.85
CA LYS A 143 8.21 -0.63 16.16
C LYS A 143 8.52 -0.57 14.67
N LEU A 144 8.26 0.57 14.03
CA LEU A 144 8.56 0.79 12.62
C LEU A 144 10.08 0.83 12.39
N LEU A 145 10.77 1.67 13.17
CA LEU A 145 12.23 1.77 13.12
C LEU A 145 12.90 0.42 13.40
N ARG A 146 12.40 -0.34 14.39
CA ARG A 146 12.91 -1.68 14.69
C ARG A 146 12.77 -2.62 13.49
N MET A 147 11.64 -2.60 12.79
CA MET A 147 11.46 -3.44 11.61
C MET A 147 12.45 -3.06 10.50
N PHE A 148 12.60 -1.77 10.19
CA PHE A 148 13.56 -1.33 9.18
C PHE A 148 15.02 -1.62 9.55
N LYS A 149 15.40 -1.53 10.83
CA LYS A 149 16.73 -1.90 11.31
C LYS A 149 17.01 -3.38 11.05
N LEU A 150 16.01 -4.25 11.28
CA LEU A 150 16.11 -5.68 10.99
C LEU A 150 16.23 -5.96 9.49
N ILE A 151 15.44 -5.29 8.65
CA ILE A 151 15.46 -5.48 7.20
C ILE A 151 16.83 -5.14 6.62
N TRP A 152 17.40 -4.02 7.03
CA TRP A 152 18.67 -3.52 6.51
C TRP A 152 19.90 -4.04 7.27
N GLY A 153 19.71 -4.69 8.42
CA GLY A 153 20.81 -5.18 9.26
C GLY A 153 21.66 -4.05 9.87
N VAL A 154 21.06 -2.88 10.15
CA VAL A 154 21.75 -1.69 10.65
C VAL A 154 21.18 -1.20 11.98
N GLN A 155 21.98 -0.45 12.75
CA GLN A 155 21.55 0.13 14.03
C GLN A 155 20.98 1.53 13.89
N GLU A 156 21.44 2.29 12.90
CA GLU A 156 21.03 3.67 12.66
C GLU A 156 20.35 3.77 11.29
N LEU A 157 19.26 4.53 11.23
CA LEU A 157 18.46 4.71 10.03
C LEU A 157 18.25 6.20 9.78
N LEU A 158 18.28 6.57 8.50
CA LEU A 158 17.69 7.80 8.02
C LEU A 158 16.30 7.47 7.46
N THR A 159 15.32 8.33 7.74
CA THR A 159 13.96 8.17 7.23
C THR A 159 13.75 9.03 6.01
N SER A 160 13.16 8.49 4.94
CA SER A 160 12.80 9.26 3.76
C SER A 160 11.68 10.27 4.05
N PHE A 161 11.58 11.29 3.21
CA PHE A 161 10.48 12.25 3.21
C PHE A 161 9.41 11.76 2.25
N GLU A 162 8.28 11.31 2.81
CA GLU A 162 7.18 10.72 2.05
C GLU A 162 5.91 11.58 2.15
N GLY A 163 4.97 11.33 1.25
CA GLY A 163 3.60 11.79 1.33
C GLY A 163 2.73 10.82 2.15
N PHE A 164 1.42 11.06 2.12
CA PHE A 164 0.43 10.09 2.59
C PHE A 164 -0.62 9.85 1.51
N SER A 165 -1.33 8.74 1.63
CA SER A 165 -2.51 8.49 0.82
C SER A 165 -3.77 8.89 1.58
N MET A 166 -4.64 9.64 0.90
CA MET A 166 -5.98 9.97 1.34
C MET A 166 -6.91 9.70 0.17
N ILE A 167 -7.90 8.86 0.43
CA ILE A 167 -8.95 8.52 -0.53
C ILE A 167 -10.23 9.06 0.08
N PRO A 168 -10.85 10.08 -0.54
CA PRO A 168 -12.07 10.65 -0.03
C PRO A 168 -13.22 9.66 -0.23
N PRO A 169 -14.35 9.84 0.47
CA PRO A 169 -15.45 8.89 0.40
C PRO A 169 -16.18 9.00 -0.96
N ALA A 170 -16.97 7.97 -1.29
CA ALA A 170 -17.57 7.80 -2.61
C ALA A 170 -18.41 9.01 -3.07
N GLU A 171 -19.00 9.76 -2.14
CA GLU A 171 -19.87 10.91 -2.45
C GLU A 171 -19.13 12.09 -3.11
N VAL A 172 -17.80 12.12 -3.01
CA VAL A 172 -16.98 13.17 -3.63
C VAL A 172 -16.01 12.59 -4.67
N GLU A 173 -16.07 11.28 -4.90
CA GLU A 173 -15.20 10.59 -5.85
C GLU A 173 -15.54 10.94 -7.29
N ASP A 174 -16.80 11.22 -7.63
CA ASP A 174 -17.19 11.66 -8.98
C ASP A 174 -16.48 12.95 -9.43
N ALA A 175 -16.03 13.77 -8.48
CA ALA A 175 -15.24 14.99 -8.74
C ALA A 175 -13.74 14.73 -8.88
N TRP A 176 -13.30 13.47 -8.81
CA TRP A 176 -11.91 13.06 -8.78
C TRP A 176 -11.64 11.90 -9.73
N THR A 177 -10.59 12.01 -10.53
CA THR A 177 -10.19 10.94 -11.46
C THR A 177 -9.33 9.93 -10.72
N LEU A 178 -9.96 9.00 -9.99
CA LEU A 178 -9.26 7.86 -9.40
C LEU A 178 -8.86 6.87 -10.50
N ALA A 179 -7.61 6.42 -10.50
CA ALA A 179 -7.15 5.40 -11.43
C ALA A 179 -7.75 4.03 -11.07
N GLU A 180 -8.33 3.35 -12.06
CA GLU A 180 -9.07 2.09 -11.86
C GLU A 180 -8.19 0.83 -11.90
N SER A 181 -6.98 0.90 -12.48
CA SER A 181 -6.03 -0.22 -12.45
C SER A 181 -4.59 0.27 -12.60
N TRP A 182 -3.70 -0.19 -11.70
CA TRP A 182 -2.27 0.14 -11.77
C TRP A 182 -1.39 -0.87 -11.02
N TYR A 183 -1.34 -2.13 -11.49
CA TYR A 183 -0.24 -3.00 -11.06
C TYR A 183 1.09 -2.45 -11.59
N HIS A 184 2.06 -2.27 -10.70
CA HIS A 184 3.36 -1.76 -11.05
C HIS A 184 4.45 -2.34 -10.15
N THR A 185 5.68 -1.89 -10.36
CA THR A 185 6.77 -2.05 -9.40
C THR A 185 7.42 -0.68 -9.31
N ASP A 186 7.70 -0.19 -8.11
CA ASP A 186 8.26 1.15 -7.94
C ASP A 186 9.74 1.22 -8.30
N GLN A 187 10.48 0.17 -7.94
CA GLN A 187 11.91 0.13 -8.20
C GLN A 187 12.16 -0.18 -9.66
N ASN A 188 12.97 0.65 -10.34
CA ASN A 188 13.40 0.37 -11.70
C ASN A 188 14.36 -0.83 -11.73
N GLY A 189 13.84 -2.04 -11.98
CA GLY A 189 14.64 -3.27 -11.96
C GLY A 189 15.77 -3.32 -12.99
N LEU A 190 15.71 -2.54 -14.07
CA LEU A 190 16.71 -2.53 -15.14
C LEU A 190 17.97 -1.78 -14.71
N SER A 191 17.80 -0.55 -14.22
CA SER A 191 18.91 0.31 -13.80
C SER A 191 19.34 0.06 -12.35
N ARG A 192 18.47 -0.56 -11.54
CA ARG A 192 18.65 -0.80 -10.10
C ARG A 192 18.28 -2.26 -9.80
N PRO A 193 19.13 -3.24 -10.16
CA PRO A 193 18.83 -4.65 -9.94
C PRO A 193 18.94 -5.05 -8.46
N GLY A 194 18.31 -6.16 -8.09
CA GLY A 194 18.28 -6.66 -6.71
C GLY A 194 17.37 -5.84 -5.80
N MET A 195 17.46 -6.03 -4.48
CA MET A 195 16.68 -5.28 -3.50
C MET A 195 17.38 -3.95 -3.18
N GLN A 196 16.83 -2.83 -3.64
CA GLN A 196 17.38 -1.49 -3.40
C GLN A 196 16.48 -0.69 -2.47
N THR A 197 15.17 -0.94 -2.50
CA THR A 197 14.18 -0.25 -1.67
C THR A 197 13.17 -1.21 -1.07
N ILE A 198 12.62 -0.81 0.07
CA ILE A 198 11.46 -1.42 0.71
C ILE A 198 10.47 -0.29 0.94
N GLN A 199 9.26 -0.43 0.44
CA GLN A 199 8.20 0.54 0.68
C GLN A 199 7.43 0.19 1.95
N SER A 200 6.85 1.22 2.57
CA SER A 200 5.94 1.03 3.68
C SER A 200 4.90 2.13 3.75
N PHE A 201 3.72 1.80 4.26
CA PHE A 201 2.76 2.80 4.69
C PHE A 201 2.13 2.40 6.02
N THR A 202 1.85 3.39 6.87
CA THR A 202 1.14 3.16 8.13
C THR A 202 -0.33 3.46 7.96
N SER A 203 -1.18 2.44 8.04
CA SER A 203 -2.62 2.63 8.00
C SER A 203 -3.13 3.25 9.30
N LEU A 204 -3.82 4.39 9.23
CA LEU A 204 -4.44 5.08 10.37
C LEU A 204 -5.92 4.73 10.56
N TYR A 205 -6.56 4.16 9.55
CA TYR A 205 -7.99 3.84 9.52
C TYR A 205 -8.17 2.39 9.14
N ASP A 206 -9.21 1.74 9.66
CA ASP A 206 -9.51 0.38 9.24
C ASP A 206 -9.72 0.34 7.72
N GLN A 207 -9.26 -0.74 7.09
CA GLN A 207 -9.39 -0.97 5.67
C GLN A 207 -10.08 -2.32 5.44
N ASP A 208 -10.97 -2.35 4.47
CA ASP A 208 -11.62 -3.56 3.97
C ASP A 208 -11.80 -3.46 2.44
N GLU A 209 -12.48 -4.45 1.87
CA GLU A 209 -12.78 -4.54 0.44
C GLU A 209 -13.65 -3.37 -0.07
N ALA A 210 -14.44 -2.73 0.79
CA ALA A 210 -15.33 -1.62 0.42
C ALA A 210 -14.66 -0.25 0.58
N SER A 211 -13.81 -0.07 1.60
CA SER A 211 -12.99 1.14 1.74
C SER A 211 -11.88 1.19 0.70
N GLY A 212 -11.61 0.06 0.04
CA GLY A 212 -10.50 -0.31 -0.82
C GLY A 212 -9.22 -0.60 -0.03
N ALA A 213 -8.61 -1.74 -0.32
CA ALA A 213 -7.44 -2.26 0.37
C ALA A 213 -6.17 -2.12 -0.47
N PHE A 214 -5.03 -2.29 0.17
CA PHE A 214 -3.77 -2.55 -0.53
C PHE A 214 -3.71 -4.02 -0.89
N VAL A 215 -3.26 -4.29 -2.12
CA VAL A 215 -3.24 -5.63 -2.71
C VAL A 215 -1.81 -5.96 -3.10
N VAL A 216 -1.39 -7.18 -2.77
CA VAL A 216 -0.10 -7.74 -3.16
C VAL A 216 -0.29 -9.13 -3.78
N VAL A 217 0.73 -9.52 -4.53
CA VAL A 217 0.92 -10.80 -5.19
C VAL A 217 2.14 -11.36 -4.48
N PRO A 218 1.93 -12.30 -3.55
CA PRO A 218 3.02 -12.93 -2.84
C PRO A 218 4.06 -13.48 -3.82
N GLU A 219 5.31 -13.49 -3.38
CA GLU A 219 6.46 -14.04 -4.11
C GLU A 219 6.84 -13.32 -5.42
N SER A 220 6.10 -12.29 -5.83
CA SER A 220 6.37 -11.52 -7.05
C SER A 220 7.77 -10.89 -7.10
N HIS A 221 8.38 -10.60 -5.95
CA HIS A 221 9.75 -10.09 -5.85
C HIS A 221 10.80 -11.10 -6.37
N THR A 222 10.51 -12.40 -6.28
CA THR A 222 11.40 -13.45 -6.80
C THR A 222 11.46 -13.46 -8.33
N GLN A 223 10.39 -12.97 -8.98
CA GLN A 223 10.27 -12.87 -10.43
C GLN A 223 10.57 -11.47 -10.96
N HIS A 224 10.94 -10.52 -10.09
CA HIS A 224 11.09 -9.11 -10.45
C HIS A 224 12.05 -8.87 -11.63
N ALA A 225 13.16 -9.61 -11.69
CA ALA A 225 14.14 -9.49 -12.77
C ALA A 225 13.57 -9.98 -14.12
N ASP A 226 12.80 -11.07 -14.10
CA ASP A 226 12.19 -11.63 -15.30
C ASP A 226 11.03 -10.77 -15.80
N VAL A 227 10.19 -10.28 -14.88
CA VAL A 227 9.11 -9.31 -15.19
C VAL A 227 9.71 -8.04 -15.77
N THR A 228 10.76 -7.49 -15.15
CA THR A 228 11.48 -6.32 -15.69
C THR A 228 11.97 -6.61 -17.10
N ARG A 229 12.65 -7.75 -17.33
CA ARG A 229 13.16 -8.08 -18.67
C ARG A 229 12.05 -8.16 -19.71
N ARG A 230 10.90 -8.76 -19.37
CA ARG A 230 9.74 -8.87 -20.29
C ARG A 230 9.16 -7.49 -20.61
N VAL A 231 8.89 -6.67 -19.60
CA VAL A 231 8.34 -5.32 -19.77
C VAL A 231 9.23 -4.45 -20.66
N TYR A 232 10.55 -4.52 -20.49
CA TYR A 232 11.48 -3.73 -21.30
C TYR A 232 11.82 -4.36 -22.66
N ALA A 233 11.68 -5.68 -22.82
CA ALA A 233 11.77 -6.36 -24.12
C ALA A 233 10.49 -6.18 -24.96
N ALA A 234 9.36 -5.88 -24.31
CA ALA A 234 8.12 -5.50 -24.96
C ALA A 234 8.24 -4.10 -25.58
N GLN A 235 8.68 -4.03 -26.83
CA GLN A 235 8.55 -2.85 -27.67
C GLN A 235 7.07 -2.63 -28.05
N PRO A 236 6.68 -1.44 -28.53
CA PRO A 236 5.33 -1.21 -29.08
C PRO A 236 4.91 -2.20 -30.18
N SER A 237 5.89 -2.86 -30.82
CA SER A 237 5.70 -3.89 -31.84
C SER A 237 5.77 -5.34 -31.33
N THR A 238 5.92 -5.58 -30.03
CA THR A 238 6.00 -6.95 -29.49
C THR A 238 4.63 -7.60 -29.43
N GLN A 239 4.49 -8.78 -30.05
CA GLN A 239 3.23 -9.54 -30.12
C GLN A 239 2.69 -9.86 -28.72
N PRO A 240 1.36 -9.85 -28.49
CA PRO A 240 0.77 -10.15 -27.17
C PRO A 240 1.16 -11.50 -26.58
N SER A 241 1.48 -12.50 -27.41
CA SER A 241 1.95 -13.82 -26.97
C SER A 241 3.40 -13.84 -26.48
N GLN A 242 4.13 -12.74 -26.65
CA GLN A 242 5.54 -12.55 -26.27
C GLN A 242 5.72 -11.54 -25.13
N GLN A 243 4.62 -10.94 -24.65
CA GLN A 243 4.56 -10.11 -23.43
C GLN A 243 4.30 -11.03 -22.22
#